data_AF-X1NRF8-F1
#
_entry.id   AF-X1NRF8-F1
#
_cell.length_a   1.000
_cell.length_b   1.000
_cell.length_c   1.000
_cell.angle_alpha   90.00
_cell.angle_beta   90.00
_cell.angle_gamma   90.00
#
_symmetry.space_group_name_H-M   'P 1'
#
loop_
_entity.id
_entity.type
_entity.pdbx_description
1 polymer ?
#
loop_
_entity_poly.entity_id
_entity_poly.type
_entity_poly.pdbx_seq_one_letter_code
_entity_poly.pdbx_strand_id
1 'polypeptide(L)'
;CGIMCLADLFKSKKIYGSLFVILVLSVLTYIQLPYIHKITTQDRQNYREAVQYIESEVSKKDALLFSIGYAGEHFKYYSRTPITIPETFDEFTEIIEGKKYVWCLITGWLPDLRPPHGDKDVYSEQPEHQKIYNYVLENFVLKKEFLTRFPTRVFLLEG
;
A
#
# COMPACT_ATOMS: atom_id res chain seq x y z
N CYS A 1 11.37 -52.50 -36.77
CA CYS A 1 12.20 -51.33 -36.41
C CYS A 1 11.54 -50.28 -35.48
N GLY A 2 10.28 -50.39 -35.07
CA GLY A 2 9.63 -49.32 -34.27
C GLY A 2 9.89 -49.34 -32.75
N ILE A 3 10.19 -50.51 -32.17
CA ILE A 3 10.24 -50.67 -30.70
C ILE A 3 11.63 -50.33 -30.12
N MET A 4 12.71 -50.45 -30.90
CA MET A 4 14.07 -50.02 -30.47
C MET A 4 14.22 -48.49 -30.42
N CYS A 5 13.54 -47.74 -31.29
CA CYS A 5 13.55 -46.26 -31.23
C CYS A 5 12.89 -45.70 -29.96
N LEU A 6 11.88 -46.39 -29.42
CA LEU A 6 11.22 -46.00 -28.17
C LEU A 6 12.09 -46.25 -26.95
N ALA A 7 12.94 -47.28 -26.97
CA ALA A 7 13.85 -47.59 -25.88
C ALA A 7 15.00 -46.56 -25.72
N ASP A 8 15.51 -46.01 -26.82
CA ASP A 8 16.53 -44.94 -26.77
C ASP A 8 15.96 -43.58 -26.34
N LEU A 9 14.67 -43.32 -26.60
CA LEU A 9 13.94 -42.17 -26.03
C LEU A 9 13.87 -42.21 -24.50
N PHE A 10 13.85 -43.40 -23.90
CA PHE A 10 13.83 -43.58 -22.44
C PHE A 10 15.22 -43.55 -21.77
N LYS A 11 16.31 -43.66 -22.54
CA LYS A 11 17.66 -43.33 -22.04
C LYS A 11 17.85 -41.83 -21.80
N SER A 12 17.01 -41.01 -22.42
CA SER A 12 16.92 -39.54 -22.28
C SER A 12 15.99 -39.09 -21.13
N LYS A 13 15.65 -39.98 -20.19
CA LYS A 13 14.74 -39.71 -19.06
C LYS A 13 15.09 -38.47 -18.24
N LYS A 14 16.38 -38.14 -18.08
CA LYS A 14 16.81 -36.92 -17.39
C LYS A 14 16.45 -35.65 -18.18
N ILE A 15 16.69 -35.65 -19.49
CA ILE A 15 16.45 -34.47 -20.34
C ILE A 15 14.95 -34.20 -20.48
N TYR A 16 14.14 -35.24 -20.70
CA TYR A 16 12.68 -35.09 -20.77
C TYR A 16 12.06 -34.72 -19.41
N GLY A 17 12.58 -35.27 -18.31
CA GLY A 17 12.17 -34.85 -16.96
C GLY A 17 12.50 -33.38 -16.70
N SER A 18 13.72 -32.93 -17.04
CA SER A 18 14.13 -31.54 -16.90
C SER A 18 13.33 -30.59 -17.78
N LEU A 19 13.06 -30.94 -19.04
CA LEU A 19 12.23 -30.14 -19.94
C LEU A 19 10.79 -30.02 -19.44
N PHE A 20 10.21 -31.10 -18.91
CA PHE A 20 8.88 -31.06 -18.31
C PHE A 20 8.85 -30.15 -17.07
N VAL A 21 9.86 -30.24 -16.19
CA VAL A 21 9.96 -29.36 -15.02
C VAL A 21 10.11 -27.89 -15.43
N ILE A 22 10.94 -27.58 -16.43
CA ILE A 22 11.09 -26.22 -16.95
C ILE A 22 9.77 -25.72 -17.52
N LEU A 23 9.05 -26.52 -18.31
CA LEU A 23 7.74 -26.17 -18.86
C LEU A 23 6.73 -25.85 -17.74
N VAL A 24 6.67 -26.70 -16.71
CA VAL A 24 5.78 -26.49 -15.55
C VAL A 24 6.14 -25.21 -14.81
N LEU A 25 7.43 -24.94 -14.56
CA LEU A 25 7.88 -23.69 -13.94
C LEU A 25 7.56 -22.47 -14.81
N SER A 26 7.70 -22.56 -16.13
CA SER A 26 7.34 -21.50 -17.07
C SER A 26 5.84 -21.21 -17.06
N VAL A 27 4.99 -22.25 -17.00
CA VAL A 27 3.54 -22.09 -16.88
C VAL A 27 3.16 -21.47 -15.53
N LEU A 28 3.75 -21.94 -14.43
CA LEU A 28 3.51 -21.37 -13.10
C LEU A 28 3.91 -19.88 -13.04
N THR A 29 5.09 -19.54 -13.56
CA THR A 29 5.54 -18.13 -13.61
C THR A 29 4.68 -17.29 -14.54
N TYR A 30 4.27 -17.79 -15.71
CA TYR A 30 3.39 -17.08 -16.63
C TYR A 30 2.02 -16.76 -16.02
N ILE A 31 1.45 -17.69 -15.24
CA ILE A 31 0.18 -17.48 -14.53
C ILE A 31 0.35 -16.50 -13.35
N GLN A 32 1.47 -16.58 -12.63
CA GLN A 32 1.71 -15.75 -11.45
C GLN A 32 2.14 -14.31 -11.77
N LEU A 33 2.90 -14.09 -12.84
CA LEU A 33 3.40 -12.76 -13.25
C LEU A 33 2.31 -11.68 -13.39
N PRO A 34 1.19 -11.89 -14.11
CA PRO A 34 0.15 -10.87 -14.23
C PRO A 34 -0.50 -10.56 -12.88
N TYR A 35 -0.61 -11.54 -11.98
CA TYR A 35 -1.15 -11.35 -10.64
C TYR A 35 -0.21 -10.52 -9.76
N ILE A 36 1.09 -10.82 -9.79
CA ILE A 36 2.13 -10.03 -9.11
C ILE A 36 2.16 -8.60 -9.64
N HIS A 37 2.08 -8.44 -10.98
CA HIS A 37 2.07 -7.12 -11.61
C HIS A 37 0.82 -6.32 -11.21
N LYS A 38 -0.36 -6.96 -11.21
CA LYS A 38 -1.61 -6.32 -10.78
C LYS A 38 -1.53 -5.85 -9.33
N ILE A 39 -1.07 -6.70 -8.40
CA ILE A 39 -0.95 -6.32 -6.98
C ILE A 39 0.03 -5.16 -6.80
N THR A 40 1.21 -5.23 -7.41
CA THR A 40 2.25 -4.21 -7.24
C THR A 40 1.89 -2.85 -7.85
N THR A 41 1.07 -2.83 -8.90
CA THR A 41 0.62 -1.60 -9.57
C THR A 41 -0.61 -0.98 -8.91
N GLN A 42 -1.52 -1.80 -8.38
CA GLN A 42 -2.81 -1.32 -7.85
C GLN A 42 -2.67 -0.48 -6.57
N ASP A 43 -1.77 -0.85 -5.66
CA ASP A 43 -1.54 -0.06 -4.43
C ASP A 43 -0.86 1.30 -4.74
N ARG A 44 0.05 1.33 -5.72
CA ARG A 44 0.67 2.60 -6.18
C ARG A 44 -0.35 3.51 -6.86
N GLN A 45 -1.29 2.91 -7.59
CA GLN A 45 -2.36 3.64 -8.24
C GLN A 45 -3.29 4.30 -7.21
N ASN A 46 -3.65 3.59 -6.13
CA ASN A 46 -4.44 4.15 -5.04
C ASN A 46 -3.78 5.37 -4.38
N TYR A 47 -2.48 5.30 -4.10
CA TYR A 47 -1.78 6.44 -3.50
C TYR A 47 -1.84 7.68 -4.39
N ARG A 48 -1.68 7.49 -5.70
CA ARG A 48 -1.84 8.57 -6.69
C ARG A 48 -3.25 9.11 -6.71
N GLU A 49 -4.26 8.24 -6.74
CA GLU A 49 -5.67 8.65 -6.79
C GLU A 49 -6.11 9.38 -5.52
N ALA A 50 -5.66 8.93 -4.34
CA ALA A 50 -5.94 9.58 -3.07
C ALA A 50 -5.30 10.98 -2.98
N VAL A 51 -4.05 11.10 -3.43
CA VAL A 51 -3.37 12.39 -3.51
C VAL A 51 -4.06 13.32 -4.51
N GLN A 52 -4.39 12.84 -5.72
CA GLN A 52 -5.09 13.62 -6.73
C GLN A 52 -6.46 14.11 -6.24
N TYR A 53 -7.19 13.26 -5.52
CA TYR A 53 -8.45 13.62 -4.90
C TYR A 53 -8.26 14.78 -3.92
N ILE A 54 -7.31 14.67 -2.99
CA ILE A 54 -7.04 15.75 -2.03
C ILE A 54 -6.57 17.01 -2.73
N GLU A 55 -5.66 16.93 -3.70
CA GLU A 55 -5.19 18.10 -4.44
C GLU A 55 -6.32 18.83 -5.19
N SER A 56 -7.33 18.09 -5.65
CA SER A 56 -8.53 18.68 -6.25
C SER A 56 -9.42 19.42 -5.24
N GLU A 57 -9.40 19.01 -3.97
CA GLU A 57 -10.20 19.58 -2.89
C GLU A 57 -9.45 20.69 -2.09
N VAL A 58 -8.12 20.60 -2.01
CA VAL A 58 -7.20 21.50 -1.26
C VAL A 58 -6.95 22.83 -1.98
N SER A 59 -7.69 23.13 -3.06
CA SER A 59 -7.57 24.40 -3.78
C SER A 59 -7.93 25.66 -2.94
N LYS A 60 -8.28 25.49 -1.67
CA LYS A 60 -8.62 26.55 -0.71
C LYS A 60 -7.43 26.80 0.21
N LYS A 61 -6.88 28.03 0.15
CA LYS A 61 -5.73 28.46 0.96
C LYS A 61 -6.01 28.22 2.45
N ASP A 62 -5.00 27.66 3.13
CA ASP A 62 -4.94 27.27 4.55
C ASP A 62 -5.54 25.91 4.93
N ALA A 63 -5.38 24.91 4.05
CA ALA A 63 -5.58 23.51 4.40
C ALA A 63 -4.24 22.83 4.73
N LEU A 64 -4.19 22.13 5.85
CA LEU A 64 -3.08 21.26 6.23
C LEU A 64 -3.31 19.87 5.64
N LEU A 65 -2.26 19.25 5.08
CA LEU A 65 -2.27 17.87 4.63
C LEU A 65 -1.21 17.09 5.39
N PHE A 66 -1.62 16.01 6.05
CA PHE A 66 -0.70 15.13 6.76
C PHE A 66 -1.00 13.65 6.51
N SER A 67 -0.04 12.80 6.86
CA SER A 67 -0.18 11.34 6.85
C SER A 67 0.50 10.74 8.06
N ILE A 68 0.17 9.49 8.40
CA ILE A 68 0.63 8.87 9.64
C ILE A 68 1.68 7.80 9.34
N GLY A 69 2.77 7.85 10.12
CA GLY A 69 3.82 6.82 10.15
C GLY A 69 4.60 6.66 8.84
N TYR A 70 5.43 5.61 8.79
CA TYR A 70 6.26 5.28 7.63
C TYR A 70 5.46 5.05 6.36
N ALA A 71 4.22 4.56 6.49
CA ALA A 71 3.36 4.35 5.34
C ALA A 71 2.92 5.68 4.70
N GLY A 72 2.89 6.76 5.49
CA GLY A 72 2.66 8.13 5.05
C GLY A 72 3.72 8.67 4.09
N GLU A 73 4.99 8.25 4.23
CA GLU A 73 6.10 8.67 3.37
C GLU A 73 5.84 8.32 1.90
N HIS A 74 5.08 7.25 1.63
CA HIS A 74 4.76 6.85 0.27
C HIS A 74 3.91 7.88 -0.48
N PHE A 75 3.10 8.68 0.21
CA PHE A 75 2.29 9.72 -0.43
C PHE A 75 3.13 10.91 -0.89
N LYS A 76 4.25 11.21 -0.22
CA LYS A 76 5.14 12.33 -0.59
C LYS A 76 5.68 12.19 -2.01
N TYR A 77 5.90 10.97 -2.50
CA TYR A 77 6.37 10.72 -3.86
C TYR A 77 5.38 11.11 -4.96
N TYR A 78 4.09 11.20 -4.62
CA TYR A 78 3.03 11.45 -5.59
C TYR A 78 2.39 12.84 -5.43
N SER A 79 2.65 13.50 -4.30
CA SER A 79 2.04 14.78 -3.94
C SER A 79 2.89 15.97 -4.38
N ARG A 80 2.22 16.98 -4.93
CA ARG A 80 2.75 18.34 -5.16
C ARG A 80 2.56 19.19 -3.92
N THR A 81 1.50 18.92 -3.14
CA THR A 81 1.23 19.56 -1.86
C THR A 81 2.16 18.97 -0.79
N PRO A 82 2.83 19.79 0.04
CA PRO A 82 3.60 19.29 1.16
C PRO A 82 2.74 18.43 2.09
N ILE A 83 3.20 17.21 2.39
CA ILE A 83 2.56 16.31 3.35
C ILE A 83 3.42 16.28 4.61
N THR A 84 2.85 16.71 5.72
CA THR A 84 3.49 16.62 7.03
C THR A 84 3.31 15.21 7.60
N ILE A 85 4.32 14.70 8.31
CA ILE A 85 4.24 13.39 8.99
C ILE A 85 4.68 13.63 10.43
N PRO A 86 3.73 13.89 11.35
CA PRO A 86 4.06 14.09 12.76
C PRO A 86 4.57 12.78 13.38
N GLU A 87 5.65 12.87 14.14
CA GLU A 87 6.25 11.72 14.84
C GLU A 87 5.60 11.49 16.20
N THR A 88 5.15 12.58 16.86
CA THR A 88 4.56 12.54 18.20
C THR A 88 3.14 13.11 18.21
N PHE A 89 2.34 12.69 19.20
CA PHE A 89 0.99 13.23 19.36
C PHE A 89 0.99 14.73 19.69
N ASP A 90 1.95 15.18 20.51
CA ASP A 90 2.07 16.59 20.87
C ASP A 90 2.38 17.45 19.64
N GLU A 91 3.37 17.05 18.84
CA GLU A 91 3.69 17.71 17.56
C GLU A 91 2.46 17.74 16.62
N PHE A 92 1.73 16.63 16.52
CA PHE A 92 0.49 16.57 15.75
C PHE A 92 -0.52 17.62 16.23
N THR A 93 -0.76 17.73 17.54
CA THR A 93 -1.70 18.71 18.09
C THR A 93 -1.28 20.15 17.81
N GLU A 94 0.01 20.47 17.90
CA GLU A 94 0.54 21.80 17.58
C GLU A 94 0.36 22.15 16.10
N ILE A 95 0.56 21.19 15.19
CA ILE A 95 0.45 21.43 13.75
C ILE A 95 -1.01 21.66 13.32
N ILE A 96 -1.96 20.95 13.93
CA ILE A 96 -3.39 21.11 13.59
C ILE A 96 -4.02 22.34 14.25
N GLU A 97 -3.39 22.92 15.27
CA GLU A 97 -3.95 24.05 16.01
C GLU A 97 -4.13 25.27 15.10
N GLY A 98 -5.32 25.88 15.16
CA GLY A 98 -5.67 27.05 14.34
C GLY A 98 -5.88 26.74 12.85
N LYS A 99 -5.83 25.47 12.43
CA LYS A 99 -6.12 25.07 11.04
C LYS A 99 -7.60 24.84 10.83
N LYS A 100 -8.15 25.54 9.83
CA LYS A 100 -9.57 25.44 9.46
C LYS A 100 -9.91 24.12 8.76
N TYR A 101 -8.99 23.62 7.94
CA TYR A 101 -9.15 22.38 7.21
C TYR A 101 -7.92 21.51 7.40
N VAL A 102 -8.09 20.32 7.95
CA VAL A 102 -7.01 19.36 8.13
C VAL A 102 -7.35 18.05 7.44
N TRP A 103 -6.58 17.72 6.42
CA TRP A 103 -6.70 16.49 5.65
C TRP A 103 -5.69 15.45 6.12
N CYS A 104 -6.17 14.22 6.32
CA CYS A 104 -5.35 13.09 6.70
C CYS A 104 -5.43 11.97 5.65
N LEU A 105 -4.26 11.50 5.21
CA LEU A 105 -4.10 10.31 4.38
C LEU A 105 -3.67 9.12 5.25
N ILE A 106 -4.52 8.09 5.27
CA ILE A 106 -4.29 6.84 5.97
C ILE A 106 -4.24 5.70 4.95
N THR A 107 -3.26 4.82 5.05
CA THR A 107 -3.18 3.59 4.25
C THR A 107 -3.22 2.38 5.18
N GLY A 108 -3.56 1.22 4.63
CA GLY A 108 -3.83 -0.03 5.35
C GLY A 108 -2.66 -0.67 6.11
N TRP A 109 -1.65 0.11 6.49
CA TRP A 109 -0.48 -0.32 7.24
C TRP A 109 -0.55 0.08 8.73
N LEU A 110 -1.57 0.86 9.11
CA LEU A 110 -1.93 1.21 10.49
C LEU A 110 -2.58 0.00 11.22
N PRO A 111 -2.50 -0.08 12.57
CA PRO A 111 -2.72 -1.31 13.35
C PRO A 111 -4.04 -2.05 13.10
N ASP A 112 -5.14 -1.35 12.80
CA ASP A 112 -6.44 -1.98 12.53
C ASP A 112 -6.59 -2.53 11.11
N LEU A 113 -5.74 -2.07 10.19
CA LEU A 113 -5.77 -2.46 8.78
C LEU A 113 -4.64 -3.45 8.41
N ARG A 114 -3.75 -3.74 9.37
CA ARG A 114 -2.61 -4.63 9.19
C ARG A 114 -3.07 -6.08 8.89
N PRO A 115 -2.43 -6.79 7.94
CA PRO A 115 -2.62 -8.23 7.80
C PRO A 115 -2.16 -8.97 9.05
N PRO A 116 -2.89 -9.99 9.53
CA PRO A 116 -2.55 -10.74 10.75
C PRO A 116 -1.18 -11.44 10.71
N HIS A 117 -0.53 -11.52 9.54
CA HIS A 117 0.78 -12.18 9.33
C HIS A 117 1.90 -11.23 8.87
N GLY A 118 1.73 -9.91 8.99
CA GLY A 118 2.79 -8.94 8.67
C GLY A 118 3.91 -8.92 9.71
N ASP A 119 5.15 -8.73 9.26
CA ASP A 119 6.34 -8.69 10.13
C ASP A 119 6.29 -7.47 11.06
N LYS A 120 6.27 -7.69 12.38
CA LYS A 120 5.99 -6.62 13.36
C LYS A 120 7.06 -5.52 13.34
N ASP A 121 8.30 -5.88 13.01
CA ASP A 121 9.45 -4.99 13.08
C ASP A 121 9.55 -4.07 11.87
N VAL A 122 9.22 -4.57 10.67
CA VAL A 122 9.21 -3.80 9.41
C VAL A 122 8.11 -2.73 9.40
N TYR A 123 7.04 -2.97 10.16
CA TYR A 123 5.86 -2.12 10.21
C TYR A 123 5.58 -1.58 11.62
N SER A 124 6.61 -1.50 12.46
CA SER A 124 6.53 -1.07 13.86
C SER A 124 6.16 0.42 13.96
N GLU A 125 4.87 0.73 13.82
CA GLU A 125 4.37 2.05 14.19
C GLU A 125 4.64 2.29 15.67
N GLN A 126 5.19 3.45 15.97
CA GLN A 126 5.46 3.85 17.35
C GLN A 126 4.13 4.06 18.09
N PRO A 127 4.10 3.88 19.43
CA PRO A 127 2.90 4.13 20.22
C PRO A 127 2.24 5.49 19.98
N GLU A 128 3.05 6.51 19.64
CA GLU A 128 2.55 7.85 19.31
C GLU A 128 1.75 7.89 18.00
N HIS A 129 2.18 7.18 16.95
CA HIS A 129 1.41 7.08 15.70
C HIS A 129 0.03 6.45 15.93
N GLN A 130 -0.07 5.49 16.85
CA GLN A 130 -1.34 4.88 17.21
C GLN A 130 -2.28 5.88 17.91
N LYS A 131 -1.76 6.76 18.75
CA LYS A 131 -2.57 7.83 19.36
C LYS A 131 -3.12 8.79 18.30
N ILE A 132 -2.28 9.22 17.35
CA ILE A 132 -2.69 10.08 16.24
C ILE A 132 -3.77 9.39 15.40
N TYR A 133 -3.57 8.10 15.10
CA TYR A 133 -4.54 7.30 14.36
C TYR A 133 -5.90 7.21 15.05
N ASN A 134 -5.91 6.88 16.35
CA ASN A 134 -7.15 6.81 17.14
C ASN A 134 -7.85 8.17 17.17
N TYR A 135 -7.09 9.25 17.37
CA TYR A 135 -7.64 10.60 17.34
C TYR A 135 -8.27 10.94 15.99
N VAL A 136 -7.63 10.56 14.87
CA VAL A 136 -8.19 10.77 13.53
C VAL A 136 -9.51 9.99 13.36
N LEU A 137 -9.57 8.73 13.79
CA LEU A 137 -10.80 7.95 13.70
C LEU A 137 -11.95 8.53 14.53
N GLU A 138 -11.64 9.11 15.69
CA GLU A 138 -12.64 9.66 16.59
C GLU A 138 -13.13 11.06 16.17
N ASN A 139 -12.25 11.88 15.57
CA ASN A 139 -12.51 13.31 15.37
C ASN A 139 -12.65 13.71 13.90
N PHE A 140 -12.16 12.92 12.95
CA PHE A 140 -12.20 13.27 11.53
C PHE A 140 -13.32 12.53 10.81
N VAL A 141 -13.84 13.14 9.75
CA VAL A 141 -14.84 12.54 8.87
C VAL A 141 -14.17 11.87 7.69
N LEU A 142 -14.46 10.58 7.47
CA LEU A 142 -14.04 9.87 6.26
C LEU A 142 -14.73 10.48 5.03
N LYS A 143 -13.94 10.99 4.07
CA LYS A 143 -14.45 11.58 2.82
C LYS A 143 -14.35 10.63 1.64
N LYS A 144 -13.29 9.82 1.57
CA LYS A 144 -13.06 8.89 0.46
C LYS A 144 -12.30 7.65 0.91
N GLU A 145 -12.65 6.50 0.35
CA GLU A 145 -11.92 5.25 0.51
C GLU A 145 -11.63 4.63 -0.87
N PHE A 146 -10.38 4.20 -1.05
CA PHE A 146 -9.88 3.49 -2.22
C PHE A 146 -9.65 2.03 -1.84
N LEU A 147 -10.57 1.16 -2.27
CA LEU A 147 -10.61 -0.24 -1.87
C LEU A 147 -9.58 -1.08 -2.63
N THR A 148 -8.55 -1.56 -1.93
CA THR A 148 -7.63 -2.62 -2.38
C THR A 148 -7.30 -3.57 -1.24
N ARG A 149 -6.28 -4.41 -1.42
CA ARG A 149 -5.71 -5.24 -0.35
C ARG A 149 -5.27 -4.40 0.86
N PHE A 150 -4.76 -3.19 0.62
CA PHE A 150 -4.40 -2.21 1.64
C PHE A 150 -5.16 -0.91 1.36
N PRO A 151 -6.36 -0.73 1.94
CA PRO A 151 -7.21 0.40 1.59
C PRO A 151 -6.53 1.72 1.95
N THR A 152 -6.70 2.71 1.07
CA THR A 152 -6.31 4.10 1.35
C THR A 152 -7.55 4.89 1.69
N ARG A 153 -7.53 5.60 2.82
CA ARG A 153 -8.63 6.38 3.38
C ARG A 153 -8.22 7.84 3.50
N VAL A 154 -9.13 8.72 3.12
CA VAL A 154 -8.97 10.18 3.18
C VAL A 154 -9.95 10.72 4.21
N PHE A 155 -9.41 11.35 5.24
CA PHE A 155 -10.17 11.96 6.33
C PHE A 155 -10.03 13.48 6.31
N LEU A 156 -11.07 14.17 6.80
CA LEU A 156 -11.09 15.62 6.94
C LEU A 156 -11.61 16.01 8.32
N LEU A 157 -10.89 16.90 8.99
CA LEU A 157 -11.37 17.70 10.11
C LEU A 157 -11.73 19.10 9.61
N GLU A 158 -12.96 19.51 9.87
CA GLU A 158 -13.47 20.86 9.61
C GLU A 158 -13.55 21.58 10.96
N GLY A 159 -12.77 22.65 11.13
CA GLY A 159 -12.73 23.49 12.34
C GLY A 159 -13.67 24.69 12.29
#